data_AF-A0A1E4IXI7-F1
#
_entry.id   AF-A0A1E4IXI7-F1
#
_cell.length_a   1.000
_cell.length_b   1.000
_cell.length_c   1.000
_cell.angle_alpha   90.00
_cell.angle_beta   90.00
_cell.angle_gamma   90.00
#
_symmetry.space_group_name_H-M   'P 1'
#
loop_
_entity.id
_entity.type
_entity.pdbx_description
1 polymer ?
#
loop_
_entity_poly.entity_id
_entity_poly.type
_entity_poly.pdbx_seq_one_letter_code
_entity_poly.pdbx_strand_id
1 'polypeptide(L)'
;MALLLACGGSAQACSRVIQITLEFPEGSAQLESKQIARLANWLAEARGWFRYQDADVEGVAVGVTQGGKELARHRAEVATRALRSLHDGLPVHTSSHAYPAAYVRSNGNYAVVQLNPTDAPDCNPVPIPGFKY
;
A
#
# COMPACT_ATOMS: atom_id res chain seq x y z
N MET A 1 13.05 -36.53 35.82
CA MET A 1 13.02 -35.05 35.71
C MET A 1 13.68 -34.70 34.40
N ALA A 2 12.90 -34.36 33.36
CA ALA A 2 13.41 -33.96 32.06
C ALA A 2 12.65 -32.69 31.66
N LEU A 3 13.33 -31.54 31.73
CA LEU A 3 12.80 -30.27 31.25
C LEU A 3 12.80 -30.32 29.71
N LEU A 4 11.61 -30.35 29.11
CA LEU A 4 11.46 -30.06 27.70
C LEU A 4 11.60 -28.56 27.51
N LEU A 5 12.75 -28.15 26.97
CA LEU A 5 13.02 -26.80 26.49
C LEU A 5 11.97 -26.44 25.42
N ALA A 6 11.09 -25.52 25.78
CA ALA A 6 10.19 -24.86 24.85
C ALA A 6 11.04 -24.18 23.77
N CYS A 7 11.03 -24.71 22.55
CA CYS A 7 11.40 -23.93 21.38
C CYS A 7 10.29 -22.90 21.15
N GLY A 8 10.40 -21.77 21.85
CA GLY A 8 9.72 -20.54 21.49
C GLY A 8 10.23 -20.09 20.14
N GLY A 9 9.69 -20.69 19.08
CA GLY A 9 9.77 -20.12 17.74
C GLY A 9 9.09 -18.77 17.83
N SER A 10 9.86 -17.70 17.79
CA SER A 10 9.35 -16.35 17.62
C SER A 10 8.62 -16.38 16.28
N ALA A 11 7.29 -16.53 16.30
CA ALA A 11 6.48 -16.32 15.13
C ALA A 11 6.68 -14.85 14.76
N GLN A 12 7.62 -14.58 13.83
CA GLN A 12 7.66 -13.31 13.14
C GLN A 12 6.26 -13.15 12.58
N ALA A 13 5.53 -12.14 13.05
CA ALA A 13 4.20 -11.84 12.56
C ALA A 13 4.30 -11.69 11.05
N CYS A 14 3.80 -12.70 10.34
CA CYS A 14 3.70 -12.67 8.90
C CYS A 14 2.80 -11.48 8.58
N SER A 15 3.36 -10.40 8.05
CA SER A 15 2.59 -9.27 7.53
C SER A 15 3.28 -8.88 6.24
N ARG A 16 2.66 -9.24 5.12
CA ARG A 16 3.20 -8.92 3.79
C ARG A 16 2.37 -7.81 3.19
N VAL A 17 2.73 -6.58 3.56
CA VAL A 17 2.22 -5.38 2.93
C VAL A 17 2.99 -5.18 1.61
N ILE A 18 2.33 -5.42 0.48
CA ILE A 18 2.92 -5.25 -0.86
C ILE A 18 2.49 -3.88 -1.38
N GLN A 19 3.22 -2.84 -0.98
CA GLN A 19 2.87 -1.47 -1.31
C GLN A 19 4.07 -0.63 -1.73
N ILE A 20 3.77 0.40 -2.52
CA ILE A 20 4.70 1.48 -2.85
C ILE A 20 4.01 2.83 -2.67
N THR A 21 4.73 3.78 -2.07
CA THR A 21 4.29 5.17 -1.94
C THR A 21 4.86 6.00 -3.07
N LEU A 22 4.02 6.64 -3.88
CA LEU A 22 4.42 7.58 -4.94
C LEU A 22 4.33 9.01 -4.42
N GLU A 23 5.44 9.73 -4.43
CA GLU A 23 5.48 11.11 -3.90
C GLU A 23 5.03 12.13 -4.94
N PHE A 24 4.36 13.17 -4.48
CA PHE A 24 3.99 14.34 -5.26
C PHE A 24 4.70 15.57 -4.69
N PRO A 25 5.02 16.57 -5.51
CA PRO A 25 5.40 17.87 -5.00
C PRO A 25 4.28 18.46 -4.12
N GLU A 26 4.68 19.32 -3.18
CA GLU A 26 3.74 20.02 -2.31
C GLU A 26 2.71 20.81 -3.14
N GLY A 27 1.43 20.73 -2.75
CA GLY A 27 0.34 21.40 -3.46
C GLY A 27 0.06 20.89 -4.87
N SER A 28 0.76 19.85 -5.34
CA SER A 28 0.66 19.36 -6.72
C SER A 28 0.01 17.97 -6.81
N ALA A 29 -0.70 17.75 -7.91
CA ALA A 29 -1.15 16.43 -8.37
C ALA A 29 -0.33 15.94 -9.58
N GLN A 30 0.74 16.63 -9.95
CA GLN A 30 1.63 16.18 -11.02
C GLN A 30 2.57 15.10 -10.49
N LEU A 31 2.45 13.89 -11.05
CA LEU A 31 3.36 12.80 -10.77
C LEU A 31 4.61 12.95 -11.64
N GLU A 32 5.76 13.18 -11.00
CA GLU A 32 7.03 13.36 -11.72
C GLU A 32 7.49 12.07 -12.39
N SER A 33 8.19 12.18 -13.53
CA SER A 33 8.70 11.02 -14.28
C SER A 33 9.55 10.07 -13.44
N LYS A 34 10.27 10.58 -12.44
CA LYS A 34 11.06 9.77 -11.50
C LYS A 34 10.19 8.80 -10.69
N GLN A 35 8.97 9.20 -10.33
CA GLN A 35 8.03 8.37 -9.59
C GLN A 35 7.35 7.36 -10.50
N ILE A 36 7.10 7.71 -11.77
CA ILE A 36 6.62 6.76 -12.78
C ILE A 36 7.65 5.66 -13.03
N ALA A 37 8.93 6.02 -13.20
CA ALA A 37 10.02 5.06 -13.37
C ALA A 37 10.17 4.15 -12.14
N ARG A 38 10.04 4.72 -10.93
CA ARG A 38 10.07 3.96 -9.68
C ARG A 38 8.90 2.98 -9.57
N LEU A 39 7.69 3.39 -9.96
CA LEU A 39 6.52 2.50 -10.04
C LEU A 39 6.77 1.35 -11.02
N ALA A 40 7.29 1.65 -12.21
CA ALA A 40 7.57 0.64 -13.23
C ALA A 40 8.59 -0.41 -12.76
N ASN A 41 9.68 0.02 -12.12
CA ASN A 41 10.70 -0.88 -11.57
C ASN A 41 10.12 -1.77 -10.46
N TRP A 42 9.37 -1.17 -9.54
CA TRP A 42 8.72 -1.92 -8.46
C TRP A 42 7.71 -2.95 -8.99
N LEU A 43 6.92 -2.60 -10.01
CA LEU A 43 6.00 -3.55 -10.66
C LEU A 43 6.75 -4.72 -11.33
N ALA A 44 7.92 -4.45 -11.93
CA ALA A 44 8.73 -5.50 -12.54
C ALA A 44 9.25 -6.51 -11.49
N GLU A 45 9.67 -6.04 -10.32
CA GLU A 45 10.07 -6.90 -9.20
C GLU A 45 8.87 -7.66 -8.61
N ALA A 46 7.76 -6.96 -8.38
CA ALA A 46 6.56 -7.51 -7.74
C ALA A 46 5.96 -8.69 -8.52
N ARG A 47 6.03 -8.69 -9.86
CA ARG A 47 5.59 -9.80 -10.72
C ARG A 47 6.24 -11.14 -10.37
N GLY A 48 7.43 -11.13 -9.76
CA GLY A 48 8.14 -12.34 -9.34
C GLY A 48 7.73 -12.87 -7.96
N TRP A 49 6.91 -12.14 -7.20
CA TRP A 49 6.60 -12.49 -5.81
C TRP A 49 5.32 -13.32 -5.68
N PHE A 50 4.24 -12.90 -6.33
CA PHE A 50 2.90 -13.49 -6.21
C PHE A 50 2.07 -13.28 -7.47
N ARG A 51 0.93 -13.95 -7.58
CA ARG A 51 -0.14 -13.59 -8.52
C ARG A 51 -1.09 -12.61 -7.85
N TYR A 52 -1.47 -11.54 -8.56
CA TYR A 52 -2.31 -10.48 -8.02
C TYR A 52 -3.72 -10.52 -8.62
N GLN A 53 -4.74 -10.32 -7.79
CA GLN A 53 -6.14 -10.25 -8.23
C GLN A 53 -6.57 -8.83 -8.58
N ASP A 54 -6.07 -7.85 -7.85
CA ASP A 54 -6.43 -6.44 -7.98
C ASP A 54 -5.36 -5.57 -7.30
N ALA A 55 -5.58 -4.25 -7.38
CA ALA A 55 -4.77 -3.25 -6.70
C ALA A 55 -5.64 -2.16 -6.09
N ASP A 56 -5.19 -1.61 -4.98
CA ASP A 56 -5.73 -0.40 -4.39
C ASP A 56 -4.80 0.79 -4.67
N VAL A 57 -5.39 1.91 -5.01
CA VAL A 57 -4.70 3.20 -5.13
C VAL A 57 -5.38 4.21 -4.22
N GLU A 58 -4.64 4.72 -3.25
CA GLU A 58 -5.11 5.76 -2.34
C GLU A 58 -4.32 7.06 -2.56
N GLY A 59 -4.98 8.13 -2.99
CA GLY A 59 -4.38 9.46 -3.01
C GLY A 59 -4.53 10.18 -1.67
N VAL A 60 -3.47 10.83 -1.20
CA VAL A 60 -3.44 11.49 0.11
C VAL A 60 -3.07 12.97 -0.01
N ALA A 61 -3.73 13.80 0.80
CA ALA A 61 -3.37 15.20 1.03
C ALA A 61 -3.48 15.59 2.51
N VAL A 62 -2.71 16.59 2.93
CA VAL A 62 -2.89 17.25 4.23
C VAL A 62 -3.99 18.31 4.13
N GLY A 63 -4.84 18.37 5.14
CA GLY A 63 -5.87 19.40 5.31
C GLY A 63 -7.24 18.92 4.84
N VAL A 64 -8.18 18.77 5.78
CA VAL A 64 -9.56 18.31 5.52
C VAL A 64 -10.46 19.34 4.83
N THR A 65 -9.87 20.39 4.25
CA THR A 65 -10.56 21.41 3.46
C THR A 65 -11.03 20.83 2.14
N GLN A 66 -11.93 21.53 1.45
CA GLN A 66 -12.39 21.12 0.11
C GLN A 66 -11.21 20.99 -0.87
N GLY A 67 -10.27 21.94 -0.86
CA GLY A 67 -9.08 21.90 -1.71
C GLY A 67 -8.16 20.72 -1.39
N GLY A 68 -8.00 20.35 -0.12
CA GLY A 68 -7.22 19.16 0.25
C GLY A 68 -7.88 17.85 -0.22
N LYS A 69 -9.21 17.73 -0.09
CA LYS A 69 -9.96 16.58 -0.63
C LYS A 69 -9.84 16.47 -2.15
N GLU A 70 -9.96 17.58 -2.86
CA GLU A 70 -9.78 17.63 -4.32
C GLU A 70 -8.36 17.25 -4.73
N LEU A 71 -7.35 17.75 -4.01
CA LEU A 71 -5.96 17.41 -4.25
C LEU A 71 -5.68 15.91 -4.03
N ALA A 72 -6.18 15.34 -2.95
CA ALA A 72 -6.08 13.90 -2.68
C ALA A 72 -6.73 13.07 -3.81
N ARG A 73 -7.93 13.46 -4.26
CA ARG A 73 -8.61 12.81 -5.38
C ARG A 73 -7.79 12.87 -6.66
N HIS A 74 -7.27 14.04 -7.02
CA HIS A 74 -6.46 14.19 -8.23
C HIS A 74 -5.17 13.36 -8.19
N ARG A 75 -4.52 13.27 -7.03
CA ARG A 75 -3.35 12.39 -6.84
C ARG A 75 -3.72 10.92 -7.04
N ALA A 76 -4.86 10.48 -6.49
CA ALA A 76 -5.37 9.13 -6.68
C ALA A 76 -5.60 8.83 -8.18
N GLU A 77 -6.27 9.73 -8.89
CA GLU A 77 -6.55 9.57 -10.32
C GLU A 77 -5.28 9.50 -11.18
N VAL A 78 -4.30 10.35 -10.89
CA VAL A 78 -3.02 10.37 -11.61
C VAL A 78 -2.24 9.09 -11.34
N ALA A 79 -2.17 8.63 -10.09
CA ALA A 79 -1.52 7.38 -9.72
C ALA A 79 -2.22 6.17 -10.36
N THR A 80 -3.56 6.14 -10.37
CA THR A 80 -4.34 5.09 -11.04
C THR A 80 -4.08 5.05 -12.55
N ARG A 81 -4.02 6.21 -13.22
CA ARG A 81 -3.67 6.27 -14.64
C ARG A 81 -2.26 5.75 -14.89
N ALA A 82 -1.29 6.13 -14.06
CA ALA A 82 0.08 5.64 -14.16
C ALA A 82 0.14 4.11 -13.99
N LEU A 83 -0.52 3.58 -12.96
CA LEU A 83 -0.59 2.13 -12.72
C LEU A 83 -1.20 1.39 -13.93
N ARG A 84 -2.36 1.82 -14.41
CA ARG A 84 -3.03 1.19 -15.57
C ARG A 84 -2.17 1.23 -16.84
N SER A 85 -1.39 2.28 -17.04
CA SER A 85 -0.48 2.37 -18.19
C SER A 85 0.70 1.41 -18.13
N LEU A 86 1.09 0.96 -16.92
CA LEU A 86 2.23 0.07 -16.69
C LEU A 86 1.83 -1.38 -16.41
N HIS A 87 0.59 -1.59 -15.97
CA HIS A 87 0.03 -2.89 -15.67
C HIS A 87 -1.39 -2.99 -16.23
N ASP A 88 -1.47 -3.36 -17.51
CA ASP A 88 -2.75 -3.57 -18.16
C ASP A 88 -3.48 -4.80 -17.57
N GLY A 89 -4.81 -4.78 -17.63
CA GLY A 89 -5.69 -5.89 -17.23
C GLY A 89 -5.87 -6.13 -15.73
N LEU A 90 -5.14 -5.44 -14.83
CA LEU A 90 -5.33 -5.56 -13.38
C LEU A 90 -6.48 -4.66 -12.92
N PRO A 91 -7.54 -5.18 -12.26
CA PRO A 91 -8.55 -4.35 -11.63
C PRO A 91 -7.92 -3.38 -10.62
N VAL A 92 -8.34 -2.11 -10.66
CA VAL A 92 -7.83 -1.07 -9.76
C VAL A 92 -8.98 -0.39 -9.04
N HIS A 93 -8.98 -0.48 -7.71
CA HIS A 93 -9.81 0.29 -6.81
C HIS A 93 -9.11 1.61 -6.48
N THR A 94 -9.84 2.72 -6.53
CA THR A 94 -9.28 4.05 -6.31
C THR A 94 -10.03 4.74 -5.18
N SER A 95 -9.29 5.22 -4.19
CA SER A 95 -9.79 5.98 -3.06
C SER A 95 -8.95 7.23 -2.84
N SER A 96 -9.45 8.15 -2.03
CA SER A 96 -8.71 9.36 -1.68
C SER A 96 -9.09 9.88 -0.32
N HIS A 97 -8.10 10.30 0.45
CA HIS A 97 -8.32 10.83 1.79
C HIS A 97 -7.50 12.09 2.03
N ALA A 98 -8.18 13.08 2.59
CA ALA A 98 -7.53 14.24 3.18
C ALA A 98 -7.51 14.05 4.69
N TYR A 99 -6.34 14.21 5.31
CA TYR A 99 -6.16 13.99 6.74
C TYR A 99 -5.71 15.27 7.44
N PRO A 100 -6.06 15.46 8.73
CA PRO A 100 -5.36 16.43 9.56
C PRO A 100 -3.88 16.05 9.65
N ALA A 101 -2.99 17.06 9.69
CA ALA A 101 -1.54 16.84 9.66
C ALA A 101 -1.04 15.84 10.71
N ALA A 102 -1.68 15.80 11.90
CA ALA A 102 -1.34 14.89 12.98
C ALA A 102 -1.52 13.39 12.66
N TYR A 103 -2.29 13.04 11.62
CA TYR A 103 -2.59 11.65 11.27
C TYR A 103 -1.81 11.14 10.05
N VAL A 104 -0.94 11.97 9.47
CA VAL A 104 -0.20 11.61 8.26
C VAL A 104 1.21 11.16 8.63
N ARG A 105 1.58 9.95 8.21
CA ARG A 105 2.88 9.34 8.54
C ARG A 105 4.07 9.89 7.71
N SER A 106 3.85 10.93 6.90
CA SER A 106 4.82 11.58 6.00
C SER A 106 4.42 13.06 5.76
N ASN A 107 4.95 13.72 4.74
CA ASN A 107 4.57 15.09 4.34
C ASN A 107 3.14 15.21 3.76
N GLY A 108 2.41 14.10 3.62
CA GLY A 108 1.05 14.03 3.06
C GLY A 108 0.93 14.45 1.60
N ASN A 109 2.03 14.36 0.86
CA ASN A 109 2.08 14.58 -0.57
C ASN A 109 2.38 13.27 -1.29
N TYR A 110 1.44 12.31 -1.24
CA TYR A 110 1.66 11.00 -1.82
C TYR A 110 0.38 10.33 -2.32
N ALA A 111 0.56 9.26 -3.11
CA ALA A 111 -0.41 8.20 -3.28
C ALA A 111 0.22 6.87 -2.87
N VAL A 112 -0.58 5.93 -2.36
CA VAL A 112 -0.15 4.55 -2.09
C VAL A 112 -0.72 3.66 -3.18
N VAL A 113 0.11 2.78 -3.73
CA VAL A 113 -0.32 1.66 -4.57
C VAL A 113 -0.08 0.38 -3.78
N GLN A 114 -1.12 -0.41 -3.57
CA GLN A 114 -1.05 -1.72 -2.94
C GLN A 114 -1.49 -2.79 -3.94
N LEU A 115 -0.72 -3.86 -4.05
CA LEU A 115 -1.10 -5.04 -4.83
C LEU A 115 -1.64 -6.12 -3.90
N ASN A 116 -2.79 -6.69 -4.24
CA ASN A 116 -3.45 -7.69 -3.42
C ASN A 116 -3.20 -9.10 -4.01
N PRO A 117 -2.39 -9.94 -3.34
CA PRO A 117 -2.02 -11.25 -3.84
C PRO A 117 -3.14 -12.28 -3.64
N THR A 118 -3.22 -13.25 -4.56
CA THR A 118 -4.16 -14.40 -4.50
C THR A 118 -3.57 -15.63 -3.82
N ASP A 119 -2.25 -15.74 -3.82
CA ASP A 119 -1.49 -16.92 -3.37
C ASP A 119 -0.45 -16.58 -2.30
N ALA A 120 -0.65 -15.45 -1.59
CA ALA A 120 0.13 -15.18 -0.40
C ALA A 120 -0.20 -16.18 0.73
N PRO A 121 0.80 -16.62 1.50
CA PRO A 121 0.56 -17.49 2.66
C PRO A 121 -0.33 -16.81 3.70
N ASP A 122 -1.17 -17.59 4.39
CA ASP A 122 -1.96 -17.06 5.50
C ASP A 122 -1.03 -16.57 6.61
N CYS A 123 -1.18 -15.30 6.88
CA CYS A 123 -0.35 -14.49 7.75
C CYS A 123 -1.02 -14.27 9.12
N ASN A 124 -2.26 -14.76 9.29
CA ASN A 124 -2.99 -14.61 10.54
C ASN A 124 -2.30 -15.37 11.67
N PRO A 125 -2.26 -14.79 12.89
CA PRO A 125 -1.77 -15.52 14.06
C PRO A 125 -2.68 -16.73 14.27
N VAL A 126 -2.10 -17.93 14.21
CA VAL A 126 -2.80 -19.16 14.60
C VAL A 126 -3.21 -19.00 16.07
N PRO A 127 -4.51 -19.08 16.41
CA PRO A 127 -4.95 -18.94 17.79
C PRO A 127 -4.22 -19.96 18.67
N ILE A 128 -3.64 -19.50 19.78
CA ILE A 128 -3.03 -20.38 20.77
C ILE A 128 -4.17 -21.25 21.34
N PRO A 129 -4.07 -22.60 21.28
CA PRO A 129 -5.10 -23.47 21.84
C PRO A 129 -5.41 -23.09 23.29
N GLY A 130 -6.66 -22.74 23.58
CA GLY A 130 -7.12 -22.35 24.92
C GLY A 130 -7.32 -20.85 25.16
N PHE A 131 -6.91 -19.96 24.24
CA PHE A 131 -7.21 -18.54 24.32
C PHE A 131 -8.37 -18.18 23.37
N LYS A 132 -9.49 -17.72 23.96
CA LYS A 132 -10.61 -17.08 23.24
C LYS A 132 -10.51 -15.58 23.48
N TYR A 133 -10.66 -14.78 22.41
CA TYR A 133 -10.84 -13.34 22.51
C TYR A 133 -12.25 -13.01 23.00
#